data_AF-A0A8X7ZT99-F1
#
_entry.id   AF-A0A8X7ZT99-F1
#
_cell.length_a   1.000
_cell.length_b   1.000
_cell.length_c   1.000
_cell.angle_alpha   90.00
_cell.angle_beta   90.00
_cell.angle_gamma   90.00
#
_symmetry.space_group_name_H-M   'P 1'
#
loop_
_entity.id
_entity.type
_entity.pdbx_description
1 polymer ?
#
loop_
_entity_poly.entity_id
_entity_poly.type
_entity_poly.pdbx_seq_one_letter_code
_entity_poly.pdbx_strand_id
1 'polypeptide(L)'
;MNSSRGEQRYVAQFTTGNIEVTKLGEGFLDGPEDVVVDTDGILYTAVRDGWIKRMHKNGSWENWKKIDSDGLLGIATSKEGGLIVCDAEKGLLKVSEDGVVVLATHINDGSKIR
;
A
#
# COMPACT_ATOMS: atom_id res chain seq x y z
N MET A 1 30.22 -6.64 2.72
CA MET A 1 30.13 -6.23 1.30
C MET A 1 28.67 -6.07 0.96
N ASN A 2 28.32 -4.86 0.49
CA ASN A 2 27.08 -4.38 -0.13
C ASN A 2 25.73 -4.67 0.56
N SER A 3 25.30 -3.71 1.38
CA SER A 3 23.86 -3.42 1.58
C SER A 3 23.49 -2.32 0.58
N SER A 4 22.71 -2.69 -0.45
CA SER A 4 22.12 -1.75 -1.39
C SER A 4 21.06 -0.92 -0.67
N ARG A 5 21.26 0.39 -0.60
CA ARG A 5 20.24 1.36 -0.19
C ARG A 5 19.11 1.36 -1.23
N GLY A 6 18.01 0.69 -0.90
CA GLY A 6 16.74 0.88 -1.59
C GLY A 6 16.27 2.32 -1.44
N GLU A 7 15.78 2.90 -2.53
CA GLU A 7 15.26 4.26 -2.60
C GLU A 7 13.94 4.32 -1.81
N GLN A 8 13.97 4.88 -0.60
CA GLN A 8 12.79 5.01 0.25
C GLN A 8 11.97 6.22 -0.21
N ARG A 9 10.72 6.00 -0.63
CA ARG A 9 9.78 7.08 -0.99
C ARG A 9 9.05 7.56 0.28
N TYR A 10 8.96 8.88 0.44
CA TYR A 10 8.46 9.54 1.64
C TYR A 10 7.00 9.97 1.49
N VAL A 11 6.21 9.84 2.56
CA VAL A 11 4.89 10.46 2.67
C VAL A 11 5.04 11.78 3.41
N ALA A 12 4.63 12.89 2.80
CA ALA A 12 4.74 14.24 3.37
C ALA A 12 3.37 14.79 3.80
N GLN A 13 3.36 15.54 4.91
CA GLN A 13 2.23 16.33 5.36
C GLN A 13 2.51 17.81 5.06
N PHE A 14 1.60 18.53 4.41
CA PHE A 14 1.81 19.92 4.01
C PHE A 14 1.01 20.91 4.87
N THR A 15 1.67 21.97 5.34
CA THR A 15 1.04 23.18 5.91
C THR A 15 1.46 24.41 5.09
N THR A 16 0.61 25.43 4.99
CA THR A 16 0.97 26.69 4.30
C THR A 16 1.98 27.48 5.13
N GLY A 17 3.26 27.43 4.73
CA GLY A 17 4.41 28.00 5.42
C GLY A 17 5.71 27.32 4.99
N ASN A 18 6.77 27.43 5.78
CA ASN A 18 7.97 26.60 5.60
C ASN A 18 7.57 25.13 5.47
N ILE A 19 8.01 24.47 4.40
CA ILE A 19 7.69 23.07 4.14
C ILE A 19 8.50 22.22 5.13
N GLU A 20 7.85 21.70 6.15
CA GLU A 20 8.42 20.69 7.03
C GLU A 20 8.07 19.30 6.50
N VAL A 21 9.07 18.43 6.42
CA VAL A 21 8.90 17.04 6.00
C VAL A 21 9.21 16.13 7.18
N THR A 22 8.24 15.30 7.56
CA THR A 22 8.37 14.32 8.64
C THR A 22 8.33 12.92 8.07
N LYS A 23 9.21 12.04 8.55
CA LYS A 23 9.20 10.62 8.19
C LYS A 23 8.12 9.91 9.00
N LEU A 24 7.20 9.22 8.32
CA LEU A 24 6.07 8.57 8.99
C LEU A 24 6.25 7.06 9.24
N GLY A 25 7.17 6.39 8.56
CA GLY A 25 7.31 4.91 8.63
C GLY A 25 8.75 4.40 8.70
N GLU A 26 9.68 5.22 9.19
CA GLU A 26 11.09 4.85 9.29
C GLU A 26 11.28 3.59 10.14
N GLY A 27 11.98 2.59 9.59
CA GLY A 27 12.24 1.31 10.25
C GLY A 27 11.06 0.33 10.26
N PHE A 28 9.87 0.74 9.82
CA PHE A 28 8.67 -0.12 9.80
C PHE A 28 8.19 -0.48 8.38
N LEU A 29 8.42 0.41 7.42
CA LEU A 29 8.05 0.22 6.01
C LEU A 29 9.29 -0.10 5.17
N ASP A 30 9.32 -1.31 4.61
CA ASP A 30 10.36 -1.71 3.65
C ASP A 30 9.82 -1.60 2.23
N GLY A 31 10.41 -0.69 1.45
CA GLY A 31 9.99 -0.39 0.08
C GLY A 31 8.48 -0.15 -0.06
N PRO A 32 7.88 0.83 0.64
CA PRO A 32 6.47 1.10 0.48
C PRO A 32 6.14 1.51 -0.96
N GLU A 33 5.10 0.89 -1.51
CA GLU A 33 4.53 1.18 -2.82
C GLU A 33 3.13 1.78 -2.63
N ASP A 34 2.96 2.97 -3.21
CA ASP A 34 1.75 3.80 -3.16
C ASP A 34 1.20 4.10 -1.74
N VAL A 35 0.32 5.08 -1.62
CA VAL A 35 -0.30 5.46 -0.35
C VAL A 35 -1.71 5.98 -0.57
N VAL A 36 -2.63 5.57 0.29
CA VAL A 36 -3.99 6.11 0.31
C VAL A 36 -4.44 6.39 1.74
N VAL A 37 -5.23 7.44 1.92
CA VAL A 37 -5.87 7.76 3.20
C VAL A 37 -7.37 7.57 3.03
N ASP A 38 -7.98 6.78 3.90
CA ASP A 38 -9.43 6.58 3.88
C ASP A 38 -10.19 7.75 4.53
N THR A 39 -11.53 7.69 4.50
CA THR A 39 -12.40 8.70 5.09
C THR A 39 -12.26 8.80 6.61
N ASP A 40 -11.77 7.75 7.26
CA ASP A 40 -11.50 7.70 8.69
C ASP A 40 -10.09 8.20 9.04
N GLY A 41 -9.34 8.70 8.05
CA GLY A 41 -8.00 9.25 8.21
C GLY A 41 -6.94 8.18 8.51
N ILE A 42 -7.22 6.93 8.18
CA ILE A 42 -6.26 5.84 8.26
C ILE A 42 -5.46 5.81 6.95
N LEU A 43 -4.14 5.82 7.08
CA LEU A 43 -3.23 5.74 5.94
C LEU A 43 -2.88 4.28 5.69
N TYR A 44 -2.93 3.83 4.44
CA TYR A 44 -2.53 2.50 4.02
C TYR A 44 -1.37 2.59 3.04
N THR A 45 -0.50 1.60 3.06
CA THR A 45 0.56 1.41 2.05
C THR A 45 0.85 -0.09 1.90
N ALA A 46 1.16 -0.51 0.69
CA ALA A 46 1.69 -1.84 0.44
C ALA A 46 3.21 -1.81 0.61
N VAL A 47 3.81 -2.90 1.11
CA VAL A 47 5.26 -2.99 1.30
C VAL A 47 5.79 -4.31 0.75
N ARG A 48 7.09 -4.36 0.48
CA ARG A 48 7.75 -5.50 -0.19
C ARG A 48 7.74 -6.79 0.62
N ASP A 49 7.49 -6.72 1.93
CA ASP A 49 7.31 -7.91 2.78
C ASP A 49 5.92 -8.59 2.60
N GLY A 50 5.11 -8.08 1.66
CA GLY A 50 3.81 -8.63 1.28
C GLY A 50 2.66 -8.27 2.21
N TRP A 51 2.87 -7.32 3.11
CA TRP A 51 1.82 -6.74 3.92
C TRP A 51 1.23 -5.49 3.28
N ILE A 52 -0.07 -5.30 3.50
CA ILE A 52 -0.66 -3.97 3.55
C ILE A 52 -0.58 -3.53 5.01
N LYS A 53 0.16 -2.44 5.24
CA LYS A 53 0.33 -1.83 6.56
C LYS A 53 -0.56 -0.59 6.63
N ARG A 54 -1.10 -0.30 7.80
CA ARG A 54 -1.89 0.92 8.01
C ARG A 54 -1.43 1.70 9.23
N MET A 55 -1.47 3.02 9.11
CA MET A 55 -1.15 3.98 10.16
C MET A 55 -2.43 4.62 10.66
N HIS A 56 -2.65 4.53 11.96
CA HIS A 56 -3.76 5.18 12.63
C HIS A 56 -3.51 6.67 12.83
N LYS A 57 -4.56 7.45 13.08
CA LYS A 57 -4.49 8.90 13.38
C LYS A 57 -3.55 9.26 14.53
N ASN A 58 -3.29 8.34 15.45
CA ASN A 58 -2.35 8.52 16.56
C ASN A 58 -0.88 8.27 16.16
N GLY A 59 -0.60 8.01 14.88
CA GLY A 59 0.74 7.73 14.35
C GLY A 59 1.22 6.29 14.52
N SER A 60 0.44 5.41 15.16
CA SER A 60 0.82 4.00 15.32
C SER A 60 0.60 3.21 14.04
N TRP A 61 1.50 2.28 13.75
CA TRP A 61 1.44 1.39 12.61
C TRP A 61 1.02 -0.03 13.00
N GLU A 62 0.33 -0.70 12.09
CA GLU A 62 0.04 -2.12 12.20
C GLU A 62 0.19 -2.86 10.86
N ASN A 63 0.52 -4.14 10.96
CA ASN A 63 0.40 -5.09 9.85
C ASN A 63 -1.07 -5.49 9.73
N TRP A 64 -1.79 -4.96 8.75
CA TRP A 64 -3.24 -5.12 8.66
C TRP A 64 -3.66 -6.40 7.92
N LYS A 65 -3.24 -6.56 6.66
CA LYS A 65 -3.57 -7.73 5.83
C LYS A 65 -2.35 -8.22 5.08
N LYS A 66 -2.15 -9.54 5.06
CA LYS A 66 -1.06 -10.18 4.33
C LYS A 66 -1.55 -10.64 2.97
N ILE A 67 -0.91 -10.19 1.91
CA ILE A 67 -1.19 -10.61 0.53
C ILE A 67 -0.21 -11.71 0.10
N ASP A 68 0.94 -11.85 0.76
CA ASP A 68 2.02 -12.79 0.40
C ASP A 68 2.47 -12.60 -1.05
N SER A 69 2.90 -11.38 -1.38
CA SER A 69 3.42 -10.97 -2.69
C SER A 69 4.39 -9.80 -2.51
N ASP A 70 5.53 -9.81 -3.20
CA ASP A 70 6.49 -8.70 -3.23
C ASP A 70 6.23 -7.72 -4.39
N GLY A 71 5.23 -8.01 -5.23
CA GLY A 71 4.87 -7.26 -6.44
C GLY A 71 3.65 -6.37 -6.30
N LEU A 72 3.34 -5.85 -5.10
CA LEU A 72 2.24 -4.90 -4.90
C LEU A 72 2.64 -3.52 -5.48
N LEU A 73 1.83 -2.95 -6.37
CA LEU A 73 2.21 -1.78 -7.19
C LEU A 73 1.41 -0.51 -6.88
N GLY A 74 0.14 -0.65 -6.49
CA GLY A 74 -0.74 0.49 -6.31
C GLY A 74 -1.97 0.14 -5.49
N ILE A 75 -2.52 1.12 -4.78
CA ILE A 75 -3.67 0.96 -3.88
C ILE A 75 -4.67 2.11 -4.01
N ALA A 76 -5.95 1.81 -3.86
CA ALA A 76 -7.00 2.82 -3.83
C ALA A 76 -8.13 2.40 -2.88
N THR A 77 -8.77 3.36 -2.22
CA THR A 77 -9.99 3.08 -1.46
C THR A 77 -11.12 2.70 -2.41
N SER A 78 -11.89 1.67 -2.07
CA SER A 78 -13.11 1.32 -2.80
C SER A 78 -14.35 1.94 -2.16
N LYS A 79 -15.37 2.23 -2.98
CA LYS A 79 -16.67 2.74 -2.54
C LYS A 79 -17.42 1.75 -1.63
N GLU A 80 -17.17 0.46 -1.79
CA GLU A 80 -17.76 -0.60 -0.97
C GLU A 80 -16.93 -0.87 0.32
N GLY A 81 -15.99 0.00 0.68
CA GLY A 81 -15.08 -0.15 1.81
C GLY A 81 -13.84 -0.98 1.49
N GLY A 82 -12.79 -0.88 2.31
CA GLY A 82 -11.50 -1.54 2.05
C GLY A 82 -10.77 -0.96 0.83
N LEU A 83 -9.84 -1.74 0.29
CA LEU A 83 -8.90 -1.33 -0.76
C LEU A 83 -9.05 -2.15 -2.04
N ILE A 84 -8.80 -1.49 -3.16
CA ILE A 84 -8.39 -2.12 -4.43
C ILE A 84 -6.87 -2.09 -4.46
N VAL A 85 -6.26 -3.22 -4.82
CA VAL A 85 -4.80 -3.38 -4.82
C VAL A 85 -4.38 -4.00 -6.14
N CYS A 86 -3.40 -3.37 -6.80
CA CYS A 86 -2.77 -3.91 -8.00
C CYS A 86 -1.54 -4.72 -7.60
N ASP A 87 -1.47 -5.94 -8.10
CA ASP A 87 -0.35 -6.86 -7.91
C ASP A 87 0.19 -7.30 -9.29
N ALA A 88 1.50 -7.27 -9.46
CA ALA A 88 2.19 -7.56 -10.71
C ALA A 88 1.93 -8.99 -11.23
N GLU A 89 1.62 -9.95 -10.35
CA GLU A 89 1.42 -11.35 -10.70
C GLU A 89 -0.02 -11.82 -10.45
N LYS A 90 -0.68 -11.29 -9.41
CA LYS A 90 -2.04 -11.69 -8.99
C LYS A 90 -3.14 -10.86 -9.64
N GLY A 91 -2.80 -9.77 -10.34
CA GLY A 91 -3.74 -8.90 -11.02
C GLY A 91 -4.41 -7.90 -10.09
N LEU A 92 -5.73 -7.72 -10.22
CA LEU A 92 -6.50 -6.76 -9.43
C LEU A 92 -7.17 -7.46 -8.25
N LEU A 93 -6.89 -6.98 -7.04
CA LEU A 93 -7.39 -7.53 -5.78
C LEU A 93 -8.31 -6.55 -5.07
N LYS A 94 -9.26 -7.09 -4.32
CA LYS A 94 -10.05 -6.38 -3.31
C LYS A 94 -9.60 -6.89 -1.95
N VAL A 95 -9.25 -5.98 -1.04
CA VAL A 95 -8.82 -6.30 0.32
C VAL A 95 -9.74 -5.58 1.30
N SER A 96 -10.40 -6.33 2.16
CA SER A 96 -11.27 -5.81 3.21
C SER A 96 -11.02 -6.52 4.53
N GLU A 97 -11.79 -6.17 5.56
CA GLU A 97 -11.72 -6.89 6.83
C GLU A 97 -12.09 -8.38 6.67
N ASP A 98 -12.95 -8.72 5.72
CA ASP A 98 -13.36 -10.09 5.42
C ASP A 98 -12.27 -10.92 4.72
N GLY A 99 -11.24 -10.28 4.17
CA GLY A 99 -10.11 -10.95 3.54
C GLY A 99 -9.74 -10.37 2.17
N VAL A 100 -9.17 -11.22 1.33
CA VAL A 100 -8.65 -10.87 0.00
C VAL A 100 -9.42 -11.61 -1.07
N VAL A 101 -9.93 -10.89 -2.07
CA VAL A 101 -10.65 -11.43 -3.22
C VAL A 101 -9.93 -10.99 -4.50
N VAL A 102 -9.72 -11.92 -5.42
CA VAL A 102 -9.19 -11.61 -6.75
C VAL A 102 -10.35 -11.13 -7.63
N LEU A 103 -10.28 -9.89 -8.12
CA LEU A 103 -11.31 -9.31 -8.98
C LEU A 103 -11.06 -9.61 -10.45
N ALA A 104 -9.80 -9.54 -10.89
CA ALA A 104 -9.43 -9.79 -12.28
C ALA A 104 -7.97 -10.24 -12.40
N THR A 105 -7.73 -11.22 -13.28
CA THR A 105 -6.38 -11.69 -13.63
C THR A 105 -6.08 -11.56 -15.12
N HIS A 106 -7.10 -11.35 -15.95
CA HIS A 106 -7.01 -11.30 -17.40
C HIS A 106 -7.94 -10.23 -17.98
N ILE A 107 -7.63 -9.76 -19.18
CA ILE A 107 -8.54 -8.96 -20.01
C ILE A 107 -9.35 -9.86 -20.97
N ASN A 108 -10.34 -9.30 -21.65
CA ASN A 108 -11.31 -10.07 -22.45
C ASN A 108 -10.70 -10.93 -23.58
N ASP A 109 -9.50 -10.58 -24.06
CA ASP A 109 -8.79 -11.35 -25.09
C ASP A 109 -7.99 -12.54 -24.51
N GLY A 110 -8.05 -12.75 -23.20
CA GLY A 110 -7.35 -13.84 -22.50
C GLY A 110 -5.91 -13.50 -22.10
N SER A 111 -5.42 -12.29 -22.36
CA SER A 111 -4.11 -11.84 -21.88
C SER A 111 -4.12 -11.56 -20.39
N LYS A 112 -3.06 -11.98 -19.67
CA LYS A 112 -2.87 -11.66 -18.25
C LYS A 112 -2.72 -10.16 -18.02
N ILE A 113 -3.29 -9.67 -16.92
CA ILE A 113 -3.00 -8.35 -16.37
C ILE A 113 -1.61 -8.42 -15.71
N ARG A 114 -0.65 -7.62 -16.21
CA ARG A 114 0.75 -7.52 -15.77
C ARG A 114 1.38 -6.24 -16.31
#